data_AF-A0A964D5C6-F1
#
_entry.id   AF-A0A964D5C6-F1
#
_cell.length_a   1.000
_cell.length_b   1.000
_cell.length_c   1.000
_cell.angle_alpha   90.00
_cell.angle_beta   90.00
_cell.angle_gamma   90.00
#
_symmetry.space_group_name_H-M   'P 1'
#
loop_
_entity.id
_entity.type
_entity.pdbx_description
1 polymer ?
#
loop_
_entity_poly.entity_id
_entity_poly.type
_entity_poly.pdbx_seq_one_letter_code
_entity_poly.pdbx_strand_id
1 'polypeptide(L)'
;MNVIRPETLQRLVELKAKQPGSIDLLQLKPCLEQQPFGEEADAKVNRYIDGVREKLKVRSHVLSILKKYLETTGSKRASVDSLSGAFSMSNPPKQLSREELHEILVELSSPLTGYAGRIKGDSLGRDRFYFLRDLLLDD
;
A
#
# COMPACT_ATOMS: atom_id res chain seq x y z
N MET A 1 17.76 15.55 -22.83
CA MET A 1 16.96 14.32 -23.03
C MET A 1 17.21 13.42 -21.84
N ASN A 2 16.17 12.93 -21.18
CA ASN A 2 16.36 11.98 -20.08
C ASN A 2 16.69 10.61 -20.68
N VAL A 3 17.76 9.98 -20.21
CA VAL A 3 18.18 8.64 -20.63
C VAL A 3 18.07 7.75 -19.41
N ILE A 4 17.14 6.80 -19.44
CA ILE A 4 16.91 5.85 -18.36
C ILE A 4 17.74 4.61 -18.66
N ARG A 5 18.45 4.10 -17.66
CA ARG A 5 19.21 2.85 -17.82
C ARG A 5 18.28 1.65 -17.97
N PRO A 6 18.67 0.63 -18.76
CA PRO A 6 17.86 -0.58 -18.94
C PRO A 6 17.41 -1.22 -17.62
N GLU A 7 18.27 -1.22 -16.60
CA GLU A 7 17.99 -1.81 -15.29
C GLU A 7 16.87 -1.06 -14.55
N THR A 8 16.88 0.28 -14.60
CA THR A 8 15.82 1.09 -13.98
C THR A 8 14.49 0.89 -14.70
N LEU A 9 14.51 0.83 -16.03
CA LEU A 9 13.32 0.55 -16.83
C LEU A 9 12.77 -0.85 -16.52
N GLN A 10 13.64 -1.85 -16.43
CA GLN A 10 13.28 -3.22 -16.05
C GLN A 10 12.58 -3.22 -14.69
N ARG A 11 13.14 -2.59 -13.65
CA ARG A 11 12.52 -2.51 -12.32
C ARG A 11 11.11 -1.89 -12.36
N LEU A 12 10.90 -0.85 -13.17
CA LEU A 12 9.60 -0.21 -13.33
C LEU A 12 8.58 -1.13 -14.02
N VAL A 13 9.01 -1.83 -15.07
CA VAL A 13 8.17 -2.77 -15.83
C VAL A 13 7.80 -3.98 -14.98
N GLU A 14 8.75 -4.53 -14.22
CA GLU A 14 8.51 -5.63 -13.28
C GLU A 14 7.50 -5.23 -12.20
N LEU A 15 7.64 -4.03 -11.62
CA LEU A 15 6.67 -3.51 -10.66
C LEU A 15 5.26 -3.43 -11.27
N LYS A 16 5.14 -2.91 -12.49
CA LYS A 16 3.84 -2.83 -13.20
C LYS A 16 3.24 -4.21 -13.46
N ALA A 17 4.05 -5.16 -13.89
CA ALA A 17 3.62 -6.50 -14.26
C ALA A 17 3.15 -7.29 -13.03
N LYS A 18 3.93 -7.24 -11.95
CA LYS A 18 3.64 -7.92 -10.69
C LYS A 18 2.51 -7.24 -9.91
N GLN A 19 2.41 -5.92 -9.99
CA GLN A 19 1.46 -5.11 -9.22
C GLN A 19 0.70 -4.14 -10.15
N PRO A 20 -0.27 -4.63 -10.93
CA PRO A 20 -1.07 -3.78 -11.82
C PRO A 20 -1.77 -2.66 -11.06
N GLY A 21 -1.66 -1.43 -11.56
CA GLY A 21 -2.28 -0.25 -10.94
C GLY A 21 -1.48 0.35 -9.76
N SER A 22 -0.32 -0.19 -9.41
CA SER A 22 0.55 0.36 -8.35
C SER A 22 1.30 1.64 -8.74
N ILE A 23 1.40 1.94 -10.04
CA ILE A 23 2.14 3.09 -10.56
C ILE A 23 1.19 4.28 -10.70
N ASP A 24 1.38 5.28 -9.83
CA ASP A 24 0.82 6.61 -10.00
C ASP A 24 1.64 7.39 -11.06
N LEU A 25 1.04 7.61 -12.22
CA LEU A 25 1.66 8.32 -13.33
C LEU A 25 1.88 9.81 -13.06
N LEU A 26 1.06 10.45 -12.21
CA LEU A 26 1.23 11.86 -11.86
C LEU A 26 2.47 12.05 -10.97
N GLN A 27 2.76 11.07 -10.12
CA GLN A 27 3.96 11.05 -9.28
C GLN A 27 5.21 10.60 -10.06
N LEU A 28 5.07 9.69 -11.02
CA LEU A 28 6.18 9.25 -11.87
C LEU A 28 6.62 10.32 -12.88
N LYS A 29 5.68 11.07 -13.46
CA LYS A 29 5.94 12.11 -14.47
C LYS A 29 7.07 13.09 -14.08
N PRO A 30 7.06 13.74 -12.90
CA PRO A 30 8.14 14.65 -12.53
C PRO A 30 9.49 13.95 -12.37
N CYS A 31 9.53 12.66 -12.00
CA CYS A 31 10.78 11.88 -11.96
C CYS A 31 11.42 11.74 -13.36
N LEU A 32 10.61 11.75 -14.42
CA LEU A 32 11.04 11.61 -15.80
C LEU A 32 11.37 12.94 -16.47
N GLU A 33 10.64 14.01 -16.13
CA GLU A 33 10.72 15.31 -16.85
C GLU A 33 11.64 16.34 -16.20
N GLN A 34 11.81 16.30 -14.87
CA GLN A 34 12.60 17.31 -14.16
C GLN A 34 14.09 16.97 -14.19
N GLN A 35 14.95 17.98 -14.04
CA GLN A 35 16.38 17.77 -13.76
C GLN A 35 16.59 17.11 -12.37
N PRO A 36 17.74 16.48 -12.11
CA PRO A 36 18.84 16.19 -13.03
C PRO A 36 18.48 15.09 -14.06
N PHE A 37 19.17 15.09 -15.20
CA PHE A 37 19.06 14.10 -16.27
C PHE A 37 20.32 13.20 -16.31
N GLY A 38 20.26 12.05 -16.99
CA GLY A 38 21.38 11.10 -17.03
C GLY A 38 21.39 10.17 -15.82
N GLU A 39 22.55 9.79 -15.29
CA GLU A 39 22.65 8.80 -14.21
C GLU A 39 21.87 9.19 -12.94
N GLU A 40 21.78 10.48 -12.64
CA GLU A 40 21.02 10.99 -11.49
C GLU A 40 19.49 10.93 -11.70
N ALA A 41 19.03 10.78 -12.94
CA ALA A 41 17.61 10.58 -13.23
C ALA A 41 17.12 9.19 -12.79
N ASP A 42 17.96 8.17 -12.95
CA ASP A 42 17.66 6.82 -12.47
C ASP A 42 17.44 6.81 -10.95
N ALA A 43 18.20 7.61 -10.19
CA ALA A 43 18.04 7.69 -8.75
C ALA A 43 16.62 8.16 -8.35
N LYS A 44 16.02 9.09 -9.10
CA LYS A 44 14.65 9.56 -8.84
C LYS A 44 13.62 8.47 -9.13
N VAL A 45 13.74 7.80 -10.29
CA VAL A 45 12.83 6.73 -10.68
C VAL A 45 12.95 5.54 -9.72
N ASN A 46 14.18 5.18 -9.33
CA ASN A 46 14.41 4.11 -8.36
C ASN A 46 13.83 4.46 -6.98
N ARG A 47 14.03 5.68 -6.47
CA ARG A 47 13.38 6.14 -5.22
C ARG A 47 11.86 6.09 -5.31
N TYR A 48 11.29 6.45 -6.46
CA TYR A 48 9.85 6.33 -6.69
C TYR A 48 9.40 4.86 -6.61
N ILE A 49 10.09 3.95 -7.31
CA ILE A 49 9.82 2.51 -7.30
C ILE A 49 9.90 1.97 -5.86
N ASP A 50 10.95 2.31 -5.13
CA ASP A 50 11.15 1.91 -3.74
C ASP A 50 10.02 2.43 -2.84
N GLY A 51 9.62 3.70 -3.03
CA GLY A 51 8.49 4.29 -2.31
C GLY A 51 7.15 3.60 -2.60
N VAL A 52 6.91 3.14 -3.84
CA VAL A 52 5.73 2.33 -4.17
C VAL A 52 5.82 0.96 -3.48
N ARG A 53 6.97 0.31 -3.51
CA ARG A 53 7.17 -0.99 -2.83
C ARG A 53 6.94 -0.89 -1.32
N GLU A 54 7.46 0.13 -0.66
CA GLU A 54 7.22 0.34 0.78
C GLU A 54 5.74 0.60 1.08
N LYS A 55 5.06 1.38 0.25
CA LYS A 55 3.61 1.59 0.34
C LYS A 55 2.82 0.28 0.20
N LEU A 56 3.23 -0.61 -0.69
CA LEU A 56 2.62 -1.92 -0.89
C LEU A 56 2.88 -2.85 0.30
N LYS A 57 4.09 -2.86 0.86
CA LYS A 57 4.43 -3.60 2.09
C LYS A 57 3.55 -3.21 3.26
N VAL A 58 3.36 -1.91 3.48
CA VAL A 58 2.46 -1.41 4.53
C VAL A 58 1.03 -1.91 4.31
N ARG A 59 0.50 -1.79 3.08
CA ARG A 59 -0.87 -2.24 2.74
C ARG A 59 -1.05 -3.75 2.93
N SER A 60 -0.09 -4.55 2.48
CA SER A 60 -0.10 -6.00 2.65
C SER A 60 -0.07 -6.37 4.13
N HIS A 61 0.74 -5.67 4.92
CA HIS A 61 0.80 -5.85 6.37
C HIS A 61 -0.53 -5.48 7.06
N VAL A 62 -1.18 -4.38 6.66
CA VAL A 62 -2.52 -4.05 7.19
C VAL A 62 -3.53 -5.18 6.93
N LEU A 63 -3.51 -5.76 5.73
CA LEU A 63 -4.40 -6.89 5.39
C LEU A 63 -4.07 -8.15 6.20
N SER A 64 -2.79 -8.45 6.40
CA SER A 64 -2.37 -9.61 7.20
C SER A 64 -2.84 -9.48 8.65
N ILE A 65 -2.78 -8.27 9.22
CA ILE A 65 -3.29 -7.98 10.56
C ILE A 65 -4.80 -8.08 10.62
N LEU A 66 -5.52 -7.55 9.63
CA LEU A 66 -6.97 -7.71 9.55
C LEU A 66 -7.36 -9.18 9.51
N LYS A 67 -6.78 -9.96 8.61
CA LYS A 67 -7.03 -11.40 8.46
C LYS A 67 -6.76 -12.15 9.76
N LYS A 68 -5.55 -12.00 10.31
CA LYS A 68 -5.14 -12.66 11.56
C LYS A 68 -6.03 -12.29 12.74
N TYR A 69 -6.43 -11.03 12.86
CA TYR A 69 -7.32 -10.58 13.93
C TYR A 69 -8.69 -11.28 13.84
N LEU A 70 -9.28 -11.34 12.65
CA LEU A 70 -10.58 -11.99 12.44
C LEU A 70 -10.51 -13.49 12.74
N GLU A 71 -9.44 -14.16 12.27
CA GLU A 71 -9.20 -15.58 12.53
C GLU A 71 -8.99 -15.87 14.03
N THR A 72 -8.19 -15.06 14.71
CA THR A 72 -7.86 -15.27 16.14
C THR A 72 -9.05 -15.02 17.05
N THR A 73 -9.87 -14.01 16.73
CA THR A 73 -11.01 -13.62 17.59
C THR A 73 -12.32 -14.32 17.21
N GLY A 74 -12.37 -15.00 16.06
CA GLY A 74 -13.61 -15.51 15.48
C GLY A 74 -14.60 -14.41 15.04
N SER A 75 -14.16 -13.14 15.05
CA SER A 75 -15.00 -12.01 14.67
C SER A 75 -15.19 -11.98 13.15
N LYS A 76 -16.40 -11.66 12.68
CA LYS A 76 -16.64 -11.47 11.24
C LYS A 76 -16.10 -10.14 10.72
N ARG A 77 -15.90 -9.16 11.61
CA ARG A 77 -15.52 -7.78 11.28
C ARG A 77 -14.68 -7.18 12.40
N ALA A 78 -13.82 -6.23 12.07
CA ALA A 78 -12.96 -5.53 13.00
C ALA A 78 -13.17 -4.01 12.94
N SER A 79 -13.03 -3.33 14.08
CA SER A 79 -12.97 -1.87 14.14
C SER A 79 -11.52 -1.39 13.93
N VAL A 80 -11.36 -0.12 13.57
CA VAL A 80 -10.02 0.51 13.48
C VAL A 80 -9.29 0.42 14.83
N ASP A 81 -9.99 0.62 15.94
CA ASP A 81 -9.39 0.62 17.28
C ASP A 81 -8.77 -0.75 17.63
N SER A 82 -9.50 -1.82 17.33
CA SER A 82 -9.00 -3.18 17.55
C SER A 82 -7.79 -3.50 16.66
N LEU A 83 -7.82 -3.05 15.40
CA LEU A 83 -6.73 -3.26 14.45
C LEU A 83 -5.51 -2.40 14.77
N SER A 84 -5.70 -1.20 15.29
CA SER A 84 -4.62 -0.27 15.66
C SER A 84 -3.70 -0.90 16.71
N GLY A 85 -4.28 -1.44 17.79
CA GLY A 85 -3.49 -2.13 18.81
C GLY A 85 -2.75 -3.36 18.26
N ALA A 86 -3.44 -4.19 17.45
CA ALA A 86 -2.82 -5.35 16.83
C ALA A 86 -1.69 -4.97 15.86
N PHE A 87 -1.88 -3.90 15.09
CA PHE A 87 -0.90 -3.39 14.13
C PHE A 87 0.35 -2.87 14.84
N SER A 88 0.21 -2.03 15.87
CA SER A 88 1.35 -1.50 16.61
C SER A 88 2.22 -2.60 17.26
N MET A 89 1.59 -3.70 17.70
CA MET A 89 2.28 -4.84 18.33
C MET A 89 2.88 -5.84 17.31
N SER A 90 2.65 -5.64 16.01
CA SER A 90 3.02 -6.60 14.97
C SER A 90 4.37 -6.35 14.29
N ASN A 91 5.16 -5.42 14.82
CA ASN A 91 6.41 -4.94 14.21
C ASN A 91 6.22 -4.50 12.74
N PRO A 92 5.38 -3.48 12.48
CA PRO A 92 5.03 -3.09 11.13
C PRO A 92 6.22 -2.43 10.40
N PRO A 93 6.27 -2.50 9.06
CA PRO A 93 7.33 -1.85 8.26
C PRO A 93 7.35 -0.33 8.41
N LYS A 94 6.19 0.27 8.74
CA LYS A 94 6.04 1.67 9.12
C LYS A 94 4.99 1.77 10.23
N GLN A 95 5.27 2.53 11.28
CA GLN A 95 4.26 2.89 12.26
C GLN A 95 3.21 3.81 11.61
N LEU A 96 1.94 3.56 11.94
CA LEU A 96 0.81 4.32 11.44
C LEU A 96 0.05 4.95 12.60
N SER A 97 -0.43 6.18 12.41
CA SER A 97 -1.48 6.70 13.27
C SER A 97 -2.79 5.93 13.05
N ARG A 98 -3.73 6.12 13.97
CA ARG A 98 -5.08 5.55 13.84
C ARG A 98 -5.77 6.03 12.56
N GLU A 99 -5.59 7.29 12.22
CA GLU A 99 -6.15 7.94 11.04
C GLU A 99 -5.51 7.40 9.76
N GLU A 100 -4.18 7.28 9.70
CA GLU A 100 -3.49 6.67 8.56
C GLU A 100 -3.94 5.21 8.34
N LEU A 101 -4.09 4.44 9.41
CA LEU A 101 -4.59 3.06 9.33
C LEU A 101 -6.02 3.01 8.79
N HIS A 102 -6.89 3.92 9.26
CA HIS A 102 -8.26 4.03 8.76
C HIS A 102 -8.30 4.38 7.26
N GLU A 103 -7.53 5.37 6.82
CA GLU A 103 -7.48 5.77 5.42
C GLU A 103 -7.01 4.62 4.52
N ILE A 104 -5.99 3.87 4.94
CA ILE A 104 -5.52 2.69 4.21
C ILE A 104 -6.60 1.60 4.18
N LEU A 105 -7.29 1.32 5.28
CA LEU A 105 -8.38 0.34 5.31
C LEU A 105 -9.54 0.77 4.40
N VAL A 106 -9.84 2.06 4.32
CA VAL A 106 -10.85 2.62 3.40
C VAL A 106 -10.38 2.46 1.94
N GLU A 107 -9.14 2.80 1.62
CA GLU A 107 -8.54 2.62 0.29
C GLU A 107 -8.62 1.14 -0.14
N LEU A 108 -8.20 0.22 0.74
CA LEU A 108 -8.21 -1.23 0.53
C LEU A 108 -9.63 -1.80 0.42
N SER A 109 -10.63 -1.08 0.94
CA SER A 109 -12.04 -1.44 0.83
C SER A 109 -12.76 -0.77 -0.34
N SER A 110 -12.05 0.05 -1.11
CA SER A 110 -12.65 0.71 -2.27
C SER A 110 -12.95 -0.31 -3.37
N PRO A 111 -13.95 -0.04 -4.24
CA PRO A 111 -14.23 -0.88 -5.40
C PRO A 111 -13.03 -1.02 -6.36
N LEU A 112 -12.09 -0.08 -6.32
CA LEU A 112 -10.91 -0.07 -7.18
C LEU A 112 -9.88 -1.11 -6.77
N THR A 113 -9.70 -1.35 -5.47
CA THR A 113 -8.66 -2.26 -4.94
C THR A 113 -9.26 -3.59 -4.46
N GLY A 114 -10.39 -3.56 -3.75
CA GLY A 114 -11.17 -4.73 -3.37
C GLY A 114 -10.41 -5.79 -2.55
N TYR A 115 -9.50 -5.39 -1.65
CA TYR A 115 -8.78 -6.33 -0.77
C TYR A 115 -9.50 -6.56 0.56
N ALA A 116 -10.23 -5.56 1.02
CA ALA A 116 -11.09 -5.62 2.18
C ALA A 116 -12.51 -5.20 1.81
N GLY A 117 -13.46 -5.50 2.69
CA GLY A 117 -14.78 -4.93 2.64
C GLY A 117 -14.99 -3.98 3.82
N ARG A 118 -15.82 -2.96 3.62
CA ARG A 118 -16.16 -1.95 4.63
C ARG A 118 -17.66 -1.88 4.83
N ILE A 119 -18.07 -1.77 6.08
CA ILE A 119 -19.40 -1.34 6.49
C ILE A 119 -19.23 0.03 7.08
N LYS A 120 -19.81 1.02 6.39
CA LYS A 120 -19.72 2.41 6.78
C LYS A 120 -20.49 2.63 8.08
N GLY A 121 -19.84 3.20 9.07
CA GLY A 121 -20.47 3.68 10.29
C GLY A 121 -20.84 5.16 10.20
N ASP A 122 -21.63 5.62 11.15
CA ASP A 122 -22.08 7.03 11.21
C ASP A 122 -20.96 8.02 11.59
N SER A 123 -19.79 7.51 12.00
CA SER A 123 -18.61 8.30 12.32
C SER A 123 -17.33 7.53 11.99
N LEU A 124 -16.21 8.25 11.88
CA LEU A 124 -14.88 7.73 11.50
C LEU A 124 -14.48 6.44 12.25
N GLY A 125 -14.75 6.35 13.56
CA GLY A 125 -14.40 5.16 14.39
C GLY A 125 -15.43 4.01 14.34
N ARG A 126 -16.55 4.20 13.66
CA ARG A 126 -17.64 3.19 13.60
C ARG A 126 -17.59 2.32 12.36
N ASP A 127 -16.68 2.60 11.43
CA ASP A 127 -16.44 1.71 10.32
C ASP A 127 -16.01 0.32 10.80
N ARG A 128 -16.47 -0.69 10.08
CA ARG A 128 -16.12 -2.08 10.32
C ARG A 128 -15.58 -2.70 9.05
N PHE A 129 -14.45 -3.37 9.18
CA PHE A 129 -13.71 -3.95 8.06
C PHE A 129 -13.73 -5.46 8.12
N TYR A 130 -13.72 -6.11 6.97
CA TYR A 130 -13.60 -7.55 6.84
C TYR A 130 -12.67 -7.90 5.69
N PHE A 131 -12.01 -9.05 5.79
CA PHE A 131 -11.03 -9.50 4.81
C PHE A 131 -11.71 -10.09 3.57
N LEU A 132 -11.17 -9.82 2.37
CA LEU A 132 -11.64 -10.43 1.12
C LEU A 132 -10.55 -11.26 0.44
N ARG A 133 -9.33 -10.70 0.29
CA ARG A 133 -8.20 -11.37 -0.37
C ARG A 133 -6.86 -10.76 0.03
N ASP A 134 -5.81 -11.56 -0.12
CA ASP A 134 -4.44 -11.13 0.18
C ASP A 134 -3.91 -10.16 -0.90
N LEU A 135 -3.07 -9.21 -0.49
CA LEU A 135 -2.20 -8.45 -1.39
C LEU A 135 -0.83 -9.14 -1.39
N LEU A 136 -0.61 -9.99 -2.37
CA LEU A 136 0.64 -10.73 -2.54
C LEU A 136 1.73 -9.77 -2.99
N LEU A 137 2.88 -9.82 -2.33
CA LEU A 137 4.10 -9.11 -2.77
C LEU A 137 5.03 -10.15 -3.38
N ASP A 138 5.47 -9.91 -4.60
CA ASP A 138 6.53 -10.69 -5.22
C ASP A 138 7.86 -10.00 -4.93
N ASP A 139 8.62 -10.55 -3.98
CA ASP A 139 10.01 -10.14 -3.75
C ASP A 139 10.89 -10.41 -4.99
#